data_AF-A5V053-F1
#
_entry.id   AF-A5V053-F1
#
_cell.length_a   1.000
_cell.length_b   1.000
_cell.length_c   1.000
_cell.angle_alpha   90.00
_cell.angle_beta   90.00
_cell.angle_gamma   90.00
#
_symmetry.space_group_name_H-M   'P 1'
#
loop_
_entity.id
_entity.type
_entity.pdbx_description
1 polymer ?
#
loop_
_entity_poly.entity_id
_entity_poly.type
_entity_poly.pdbx_seq_one_letter_code
_entity_poly.pdbx_strand_id
1 'polypeptide(L)'
;MIRCCIHRLCRISVLFCEPNVPEIVLAVGYGILKSEVFMNDMRSLVKRAIKSVQSGIRWRHDSAAQHLVKRKARRQLPANATLAAYEQIITTIVHDPQARVFVYWHDQRAYPTVVSVIGGEHWLVMLDESGSLESAFVIDRPERYLMRPQFQETGVLEEILR
;
A
#
# COMPACT_ATOMS: atom_id res chain seq x y z
N MET A 1 53.75 38.29 -16.91
CA MET A 1 52.60 37.37 -16.82
C MET A 1 51.91 37.67 -15.50
N ILE A 2 50.66 38.17 -15.43
CA ILE A 2 49.40 37.62 -15.97
C ILE A 2 49.10 36.28 -15.25
N ARG A 3 48.08 36.14 -14.38
CA ARG A 3 46.91 37.02 -14.14
C ARG A 3 46.43 36.99 -12.67
N CYS A 4 45.76 38.05 -12.23
CA CYS A 4 44.98 38.11 -10.99
C CYS A 4 43.66 38.87 -11.25
N CYS A 5 42.54 38.36 -10.72
CA CYS A 5 41.17 38.92 -10.56
C CYS A 5 40.34 37.74 -9.95
N ILE A 6 39.56 37.81 -8.87
CA ILE A 6 38.86 38.87 -8.10
C ILE A 6 37.57 39.41 -8.79
N HIS A 7 36.50 39.57 -7.98
CA HIS A 7 35.25 40.33 -8.21
C HIS A 7 34.21 39.73 -9.17
N ARG A 8 32.86 39.88 -9.02
CA ARG A 8 31.92 40.58 -8.10
C ARG A 8 30.73 39.62 -7.79
N LEU A 9 29.80 39.75 -6.82
CA LEU A 9 29.49 40.50 -5.57
C LEU A 9 28.35 39.68 -4.84
N CYS A 10 27.63 40.05 -3.76
CA CYS A 10 27.50 41.27 -2.95
C CYS A 10 27.21 40.97 -1.46
N ARG A 11 27.32 41.98 -0.60
CA ARG A 11 26.90 41.95 0.82
C ARG A 11 25.37 42.14 0.96
N ILE A 12 24.80 41.66 2.05
CA ILE A 12 24.33 42.52 3.16
C ILE A 12 24.45 41.70 4.46
N SER A 13 25.01 42.31 5.50
CA SER A 13 24.98 41.79 6.87
C SER A 13 23.98 42.61 7.66
N VAL A 14 23.02 41.96 8.30
CA VAL A 14 22.21 42.59 9.36
C VAL A 14 22.49 41.81 10.63
N LEU A 15 23.31 42.41 11.50
CA LEU A 15 23.36 42.01 12.91
C LEU A 15 22.05 42.43 13.55
N PHE A 16 21.27 41.46 14.02
CA PHE A 16 20.29 41.66 15.07
C PHE A 16 20.54 40.63 16.17
N CYS A 17 20.33 41.04 17.41
CA CYS A 17 20.74 40.26 18.57
C CYS A 17 19.96 38.94 18.68
N GLU A 18 20.63 37.93 19.24
CA GLU A 18 19.94 36.76 19.80
C GLU A 18 18.93 37.19 20.89
N PRO A 19 17.89 36.38 21.12
CA PRO A 19 18.08 35.33 22.13
C PRO A 19 17.77 33.92 21.61
N ASN A 20 18.82 33.09 21.55
CA ASN A 20 18.83 31.67 21.90
C ASN A 20 17.46 30.95 21.91
N VAL A 21 16.97 30.56 20.73
CA VAL A 21 15.87 29.60 20.55
C VAL A 21 16.48 28.29 20.04
N PRO A 22 16.25 27.13 20.70
CA PRO A 22 16.87 25.88 20.29
C PRO A 22 16.33 25.40 18.94
N GLU A 23 17.23 25.25 17.96
CA GLU A 23 16.96 24.89 16.55
C GLU A 23 16.25 23.53 16.37
N ILE A 24 16.21 22.72 17.42
CA ILE A 24 15.61 21.38 17.50
C ILE A 24 14.09 21.39 17.23
N VAL A 25 13.37 22.46 17.60
CA VAL A 25 11.89 22.46 17.59
C VAL A 25 11.30 22.43 16.17
N LEU A 26 11.97 23.07 15.19
CA LEU A 26 11.46 23.18 13.82
C LEU A 26 11.55 21.85 13.04
N ALA A 27 12.58 21.05 13.29
CA ALA A 27 12.74 19.76 12.61
C ALA A 27 11.64 18.74 13.00
N VAL A 28 11.24 18.75 14.28
CA VAL A 28 10.21 17.83 14.81
C VAL A 28 8.84 18.12 14.17
N GLY A 29 8.43 19.39 14.11
CA GLY A 29 7.16 19.78 13.48
C GLY A 29 7.11 19.42 11.98
N TYR A 30 8.19 19.69 11.23
CA TYR A 30 8.24 19.42 9.80
C TYR A 30 8.30 17.91 9.46
N GLY A 31 8.85 17.08 10.35
CA GLY A 31 8.84 15.62 10.23
C GLY A 31 7.46 15.02 10.50
N ILE A 32 6.80 15.42 11.59
CA ILE A 32 5.48 14.91 11.98
C ILE A 32 4.43 15.24 10.91
N LEU A 33 4.34 16.50 10.47
CA LEU A 33 3.36 16.92 9.45
C LEU A 33 3.53 16.16 8.12
N LYS A 34 4.75 15.86 7.70
CA LYS A 34 4.99 15.01 6.51
C LYS A 34 4.49 13.58 6.69
N SER A 35 4.67 13.00 7.88
CA SER A 35 4.20 11.65 8.16
C SER A 35 2.67 11.54 8.16
N GLU A 36 1.97 12.55 8.72
CA GLU A 36 0.52 12.56 8.81
C GLU A 36 -0.16 12.82 7.45
N VAL A 37 0.36 13.76 6.65
CA VAL A 37 -0.13 13.98 5.27
C VAL A 37 0.06 12.74 4.42
N PHE A 38 1.24 12.12 4.43
CA PHE A 38 1.53 10.89 3.68
C PHE A 38 0.62 9.72 4.08
N MET A 39 0.33 9.57 5.38
CA MET A 39 -0.60 8.54 5.86
C MET A 39 -2.05 8.81 5.44
N ASN A 40 -2.49 10.07 5.38
CA ASN A 40 -3.82 10.44 4.90
C ASN A 40 -3.97 10.23 3.37
N ASP A 41 -2.95 10.56 2.59
CA ASP A 41 -2.88 10.25 1.16
C ASP A 41 -2.92 8.73 0.91
N MET A 42 -2.16 7.96 1.71
CA MET A 42 -2.12 6.50 1.62
C MET A 42 -3.46 5.86 1.99
N ARG A 43 -4.09 6.28 3.10
CA ARG A 43 -5.44 5.81 3.48
C ARG A 43 -6.45 6.14 2.37
N SER A 44 -6.33 7.30 1.74
CA SER A 44 -7.18 7.71 0.62
C SER A 44 -6.95 6.87 -0.64
N LEU A 45 -5.70 6.50 -0.95
CA LEU A 45 -5.35 5.57 -2.04
C LEU A 45 -5.96 4.19 -1.80
N VAL A 46 -5.71 3.60 -0.63
CA VAL A 46 -6.24 2.29 -0.23
C VAL A 46 -7.77 2.28 -0.29
N LYS A 47 -8.43 3.31 0.25
CA LYS A 47 -9.90 3.46 0.24
C LYS A 47 -10.47 3.57 -1.18
N ARG A 48 -9.77 4.22 -2.12
CA ARG A 48 -10.17 4.27 -3.55
C ARG A 48 -10.00 2.92 -4.24
N ALA A 49 -8.84 2.28 -4.08
CA ALA A 49 -8.56 0.99 -4.71
C ALA A 49 -9.55 -0.10 -4.27
N ILE A 50 -9.83 -0.17 -2.96
CA ILE A 50 -10.80 -1.12 -2.39
C ILE A 50 -12.21 -0.84 -2.91
N LYS A 51 -12.69 0.42 -2.88
CA LYS A 51 -14.01 0.76 -3.45
C LYS A 51 -14.11 0.48 -4.95
N SER A 52 -13.02 0.58 -5.70
CA SER A 52 -13.02 0.20 -7.11
C SER A 52 -13.19 -1.31 -7.31
N VAL A 53 -12.48 -2.17 -6.58
CA VAL A 53 -12.65 -3.63 -6.75
C VAL A 53 -14.00 -4.12 -6.19
N GLN A 54 -14.53 -3.48 -5.15
CA GLN A 54 -15.89 -3.71 -4.65
C GLN A 54 -16.96 -3.40 -5.72
N SER A 55 -16.77 -2.34 -6.50
CA SER A 55 -17.69 -2.00 -7.60
C SER A 55 -17.65 -2.96 -8.80
N GLY A 56 -16.60 -3.79 -8.89
CA GLY A 56 -16.44 -4.79 -9.95
C GLY A 56 -15.00 -5.26 -10.05
N ILE A 57 -14.79 -6.59 -10.11
CA ILE A 57 -13.47 -7.17 -10.32
C ILE A 57 -12.94 -6.81 -11.71
N ARG A 58 -11.72 -6.26 -11.73
CA ARG A 58 -10.94 -6.00 -12.94
C ARG A 58 -9.55 -6.60 -12.74
N TRP A 59 -9.18 -7.60 -13.55
CA TRP A 59 -7.83 -8.13 -13.54
C TRP A 59 -6.89 -7.24 -14.33
N ARG A 60 -5.64 -7.13 -13.87
CA ARG A 60 -4.57 -6.64 -14.72
C ARG A 60 -4.43 -7.54 -15.96
N HIS A 61 -4.27 -6.91 -17.13
CA HIS A 61 -4.25 -7.50 -18.49
C HIS A 61 -3.95 -9.01 -18.53
N ASP A 62 -4.97 -9.80 -18.88
CA ASP A 62 -4.98 -11.25 -19.10
C ASP A 62 -4.44 -12.17 -17.98
N SER A 63 -4.12 -11.62 -16.80
CA SER A 63 -3.62 -12.37 -15.65
C SER A 63 -4.65 -13.33 -15.04
N ALA A 64 -5.95 -13.08 -15.23
CA ALA A 64 -7.06 -13.82 -14.63
C ALA A 64 -6.95 -15.35 -14.83
N ALA A 65 -6.79 -15.78 -16.08
CA ALA A 65 -6.68 -17.19 -16.45
C ALA A 65 -5.38 -17.81 -15.92
N GLN A 66 -4.26 -17.08 -16.02
CA GLN A 66 -2.97 -17.52 -15.50
C GLN A 66 -3.01 -17.74 -13.99
N HIS A 67 -3.68 -16.84 -13.25
CA HIS A 67 -3.85 -16.94 -11.81
C HIS A 67 -4.78 -18.09 -11.43
N LEU A 68 -5.92 -18.26 -12.11
CA LEU A 68 -6.80 -19.42 -11.91
C LEU A 68 -6.04 -20.75 -12.08
N VAL A 69 -5.30 -20.92 -13.18
CA VAL A 69 -4.47 -22.12 -13.42
C VAL A 69 -3.44 -22.31 -12.31
N LYS A 70 -2.74 -21.25 -11.90
CA LYS A 70 -1.73 -21.25 -10.83
C LYS A 70 -2.31 -21.62 -9.46
N ARG A 71 -3.54 -21.20 -9.12
CA ARG A 71 -4.22 -21.62 -7.88
C ARG A 71 -4.64 -23.08 -7.90
N LYS A 72 -5.20 -23.55 -9.02
CA LYS A 72 -5.61 -24.94 -9.22
C LYS A 72 -4.41 -25.89 -9.15
N ALA A 73 -3.31 -25.56 -9.84
CA ALA A 73 -2.06 -26.33 -9.78
C ALA A 73 -1.43 -26.39 -8.37
N ARG A 74 -1.64 -25.34 -7.55
CA ARG A 74 -1.21 -25.30 -6.13
C ARG A 74 -2.21 -25.95 -5.17
N ARG A 75 -3.32 -26.50 -5.65
CA ARG A 75 -4.44 -27.03 -4.85
C ARG A 75 -5.11 -25.98 -3.93
N GLN A 76 -4.90 -24.70 -4.20
CA GLN A 76 -5.58 -23.57 -3.54
C GLN A 76 -7.01 -23.36 -4.08
N LEU A 77 -7.36 -24.06 -5.17
CA LEU A 77 -8.73 -24.18 -5.70
C LEU A 77 -8.95 -25.61 -6.23
N PRO A 78 -10.20 -26.11 -6.23
CA PRO A 78 -10.55 -27.39 -6.86
C PRO A 78 -10.15 -27.49 -8.35
N ALA A 79 -9.86 -28.70 -8.82
CA ALA A 79 -9.45 -28.95 -10.21
C ALA A 79 -10.55 -28.58 -11.25
N ASN A 80 -11.82 -28.56 -10.85
CA ASN A 80 -12.95 -28.11 -11.65
C ASN A 80 -13.32 -26.62 -11.44
N ALA A 81 -12.60 -25.86 -10.60
CA ALA A 81 -12.93 -24.46 -10.32
C ALA A 81 -12.88 -23.58 -11.58
N THR A 82 -13.85 -22.67 -11.68
CA THR A 82 -14.02 -21.69 -12.76
C THR A 82 -13.48 -20.33 -12.34
N LEU A 83 -13.34 -19.38 -13.29
CA LEU A 83 -12.95 -18.01 -12.97
C LEU A 83 -13.99 -17.34 -12.06
N ALA A 84 -15.29 -17.44 -12.40
CA ALA A 84 -16.36 -16.86 -11.58
C ALA A 84 -16.39 -17.40 -10.13
N ALA A 85 -16.08 -18.68 -9.90
CA ALA A 85 -16.01 -19.24 -8.54
C ALA A 85 -14.81 -18.69 -7.75
N TYR A 86 -13.68 -18.42 -8.42
CA TYR A 86 -12.50 -17.78 -7.84
C TYR A 86 -12.74 -16.29 -7.56
N GLU A 87 -13.40 -15.59 -8.48
CA GLU A 87 -13.80 -14.18 -8.33
C GLU A 87 -14.87 -13.99 -7.25
N GLN A 88 -15.74 -14.98 -7.01
CA GLN A 88 -16.65 -14.96 -5.87
C GLN A 88 -15.90 -15.01 -4.53
N ILE A 89 -14.83 -15.79 -4.41
CA ILE A 89 -13.97 -15.82 -3.21
C ILE A 89 -13.31 -14.44 -3.01
N ILE A 90 -12.79 -13.83 -4.08
CA ILE A 90 -12.20 -12.48 -4.05
C ILE A 90 -13.25 -11.44 -3.63
N THR A 91 -14.44 -11.49 -4.21
CA THR A 91 -15.58 -10.63 -3.87
C THR A 91 -15.94 -10.75 -2.39
N THR A 92 -15.96 -11.97 -1.82
CA THR A 92 -16.20 -12.17 -0.39
C THR A 92 -15.10 -11.53 0.48
N ILE A 93 -13.82 -11.69 0.12
CA ILE A 93 -12.69 -11.11 0.88
C ILE A 93 -12.74 -9.58 0.88
N VAL A 94 -13.00 -8.94 -0.27
CA VAL A 94 -13.01 -7.47 -0.37
C VAL A 94 -14.31 -6.82 0.14
N HIS A 95 -15.27 -7.60 0.64
CA HIS A 95 -16.48 -7.12 1.31
C HIS A 95 -16.61 -7.56 2.78
N ASP A 96 -15.71 -8.39 3.29
CA ASP A 96 -15.68 -8.79 4.70
C ASP A 96 -15.24 -7.59 5.58
N PRO A 97 -16.12 -7.01 6.43
CA PRO A 97 -15.80 -5.84 7.23
C PRO A 97 -14.66 -6.08 8.25
N GLN A 98 -14.41 -7.35 8.62
CA GLN A 98 -13.35 -7.76 9.54
C GLN A 98 -12.04 -8.12 8.83
N ALA A 99 -11.99 -8.06 7.49
CA ALA A 99 -10.78 -8.30 6.74
C ALA A 99 -9.70 -7.28 7.13
N ARG A 100 -8.47 -7.76 7.36
CA ARG A 100 -7.31 -6.93 7.71
C ARG A 100 -6.74 -6.30 6.45
N VAL A 101 -6.49 -5.00 6.49
CA VAL A 101 -5.99 -4.22 5.35
C VAL A 101 -4.52 -3.87 5.58
N PHE A 102 -3.72 -4.05 4.53
CA PHE A 102 -2.30 -3.76 4.48
C PHE A 102 -1.97 -2.94 3.23
N VAL A 103 -0.82 -2.28 3.25
CA VAL A 103 -0.10 -1.87 2.04
C VAL A 103 1.10 -2.79 1.90
N TYR A 104 1.25 -3.41 0.74
CA TYR A 104 2.48 -4.09 0.34
C TYR A 104 3.35 -3.13 -0.49
N TRP A 105 4.63 -3.04 -0.17
CA TRP A 105 5.58 -2.14 -0.81
C TRP A 105 6.57 -2.91 -1.71
N HIS A 106 6.61 -2.55 -3.00
CA HIS A 106 7.56 -3.11 -3.98
C HIS A 106 7.95 -2.03 -5.00
N ASP A 107 9.26 -1.85 -5.26
CA ASP A 107 9.81 -0.84 -6.19
C ASP A 107 9.17 0.56 -6.06
N GLN A 108 9.05 1.04 -4.80
CA GLN A 108 8.43 2.32 -4.41
C GLN A 108 6.92 2.46 -4.71
N ARG A 109 6.25 1.41 -5.17
CA ARG A 109 4.79 1.39 -5.43
C ARG A 109 4.02 0.80 -4.25
N ALA A 110 2.81 1.30 -4.05
CA ALA A 110 1.89 0.83 -3.02
C ALA A 110 0.89 -0.18 -3.61
N TYR A 111 0.77 -1.35 -2.98
CA TYR A 111 -0.18 -2.38 -3.37
C TYR A 111 -1.19 -2.61 -2.23
N PRO A 112 -2.37 -1.94 -2.26
CA PRO A 112 -3.45 -2.16 -1.31
C PRO A 112 -3.82 -3.65 -1.25
N THR A 113 -3.77 -4.21 -0.06
CA THR A 113 -3.86 -5.66 0.16
C THR A 113 -4.89 -5.96 1.25
N VAL A 114 -5.84 -6.85 0.97
CA VAL A 114 -6.92 -7.25 1.89
C VAL A 114 -6.75 -8.71 2.25
N VAL A 115 -6.84 -9.05 3.53
CA VAL A 115 -6.65 -10.42 4.06
C VAL A 115 -7.84 -10.84 4.91
N SER A 116 -8.45 -11.98 4.58
CA SER A 116 -9.58 -12.57 5.31
C SER A 116 -9.40 -14.09 5.45
N VAL A 117 -10.20 -14.74 6.30
CA VAL A 117 -10.16 -16.19 6.55
C VAL A 117 -11.41 -16.85 5.98
N ILE A 118 -11.25 -17.69 4.97
CA ILE A 118 -12.35 -18.41 4.31
C ILE A 118 -12.08 -19.91 4.39
N GLY A 119 -12.98 -20.66 5.05
CA GLY A 119 -12.83 -22.10 5.26
C GLY A 119 -11.67 -22.50 6.17
N GLY A 120 -11.17 -21.57 7.00
CA GLY A 120 -9.96 -21.73 7.81
C GLY A 120 -8.67 -21.28 7.11
N GLU A 121 -8.69 -21.14 5.78
CA GLU A 121 -7.55 -20.69 4.99
C GLU A 121 -7.44 -19.17 4.98
N HIS A 122 -6.23 -18.65 5.18
CA HIS A 122 -5.96 -17.21 5.13
C HIS A 122 -5.75 -16.76 3.69
N TRP A 123 -6.75 -16.12 3.11
CA TRP A 123 -6.69 -15.58 1.76
C TRP A 123 -6.23 -14.12 1.75
N LEU A 124 -5.35 -13.81 0.82
CA LEU A 124 -4.88 -12.48 0.49
C LEU A 124 -5.37 -12.09 -0.91
N VAL A 125 -5.82 -10.85 -1.05
CA VAL A 125 -6.14 -10.16 -2.31
C VAL A 125 -5.24 -8.92 -2.40
N MET A 126 -4.52 -8.76 -3.51
CA MET A 126 -3.58 -7.68 -3.76
C MET A 126 -4.03 -6.88 -4.99
N LEU A 127 -4.16 -5.57 -4.80
CA LEU A 127 -4.59 -4.60 -5.80
C LEU A 127 -3.40 -3.71 -6.20
N ASP A 128 -3.47 -3.12 -7.39
CA ASP A 128 -2.71 -1.91 -7.71
C ASP A 128 -3.42 -0.64 -7.17
N GLU A 129 -2.78 0.50 -7.37
CA GLU A 129 -3.27 1.82 -6.95
C GLU A 129 -4.60 2.24 -7.64
N SER A 130 -5.00 1.56 -8.73
CA SER A 130 -6.26 1.75 -9.45
C SER A 130 -7.40 0.84 -8.95
N GLY A 131 -7.10 -0.10 -8.05
CA GLY A 131 -8.03 -1.15 -7.63
C GLY A 131 -8.18 -2.28 -8.63
N SER A 132 -7.22 -2.49 -9.54
CA SER A 132 -7.16 -3.67 -10.40
C SER A 132 -6.41 -4.80 -9.68
N LEU A 133 -6.87 -6.04 -9.85
CA LEU A 133 -6.24 -7.23 -9.23
C LEU A 133 -4.88 -7.51 -9.85
N GLU A 134 -3.86 -7.49 -9.00
CA GLU A 134 -2.52 -8.02 -9.28
C GLU A 134 -2.43 -9.50 -8.86
N SER A 135 -3.07 -9.90 -7.75
CA SER A 135 -3.06 -11.30 -7.29
C SER A 135 -4.14 -11.61 -6.25
N ALA A 136 -4.55 -12.88 -6.14
CA ALA A 136 -5.21 -13.41 -4.95
C ALA A 136 -4.72 -14.83 -4.65
N PHE A 137 -4.59 -15.22 -3.38
CA PHE A 137 -4.13 -16.56 -2.95
C PHE A 137 -4.28 -16.85 -1.45
N VAL A 138 -4.38 -18.14 -1.12
CA VAL A 138 -4.12 -18.67 0.24
C VAL A 138 -2.64 -18.46 0.60
N ILE A 139 -2.38 -17.94 1.80
CA ILE A 139 -1.06 -17.77 2.39
C ILE A 139 -0.73 -18.97 3.31
N ASP A 140 0.34 -19.69 3.01
CA ASP A 140 0.95 -20.60 3.99
C ASP A 140 1.63 -19.80 5.11
N ARG A 141 1.28 -20.07 6.39
CA ARG A 141 1.88 -19.43 7.58
C ARG A 141 1.74 -17.89 7.56
N PRO A 142 0.49 -17.37 7.64
CA PRO A 142 0.18 -15.95 7.52
C PRO A 142 0.95 -15.08 8.51
N GLU A 143 1.19 -15.57 9.73
CA GLU A 143 1.97 -14.89 10.76
C GLU A 143 3.41 -14.58 10.27
N ARG A 144 4.08 -15.55 9.64
CA ARG A 144 5.43 -15.34 9.09
C ARG A 144 5.42 -14.57 7.75
N TYR A 145 4.33 -14.64 7.00
CA TYR A 145 4.24 -13.98 5.70
C TYR A 145 3.94 -12.47 5.81
N LEU A 146 3.02 -12.10 6.70
CA LEU A 146 2.55 -10.72 6.88
C LEU A 146 3.44 -9.90 7.82
N MET A 147 4.28 -10.54 8.66
CA MET A 147 5.34 -9.87 9.44
C MET A 147 6.57 -9.43 8.63
N ARG A 148 6.56 -9.56 7.29
CA ARG A 148 7.70 -9.13 6.46
C ARG A 148 7.72 -7.59 6.34
N PRO A 149 8.88 -6.92 6.37
CA PRO A 149 8.96 -5.45 6.36
C PRO A 149 8.29 -4.72 5.19
N GLN A 150 7.98 -5.43 4.09
CA GLN A 150 7.23 -4.88 2.97
C GLN A 150 5.72 -4.74 3.23
N PHE A 151 5.17 -5.43 4.24
CA PHE A 151 3.76 -5.32 4.62
C PHE A 151 3.61 -4.35 5.79
N GLN A 152 2.82 -3.31 5.58
CA GLN A 152 2.41 -2.36 6.59
C GLN A 152 0.90 -2.50 6.81
N GLU A 153 0.47 -2.90 8.01
CA GLU A 153 -0.96 -2.96 8.35
C GLU A 153 -1.55 -1.55 8.52
N THR A 154 -2.77 -1.34 8.06
CA THR A 154 -3.45 -0.02 8.07
C THR A 154 -4.74 0.02 8.89
N GLY A 155 -5.31 -1.14 9.24
CA GLY A 155 -6.54 -1.28 10.03
C GLY A 155 -7.44 -2.42 9.50
N VAL A 156 -8.68 -2.52 10.00
CA VAL A 156 -9.68 -3.41 9.41
C VAL A 156 -10.51 -2.72 8.32
N LEU A 157 -11.10 -3.50 7.41
CA LEU A 157 -11.78 -3.00 6.21
C LEU A 157 -12.86 -1.97 6.54
N GLU A 158 -13.67 -2.21 7.57
CA GLU A 158 -14.73 -1.29 7.98
C GLU A 158 -14.18 0.09 8.39
N GLU A 159 -13.08 0.14 9.15
CA GLU A 159 -12.43 1.38 9.58
C GLU A 159 -11.83 2.16 8.40
N ILE A 160 -11.28 1.46 7.41
CA ILE A 160 -10.74 2.06 6.19
C ILE A 160 -11.84 2.65 5.30
N LEU A 161 -13.03 2.04 5.27
CA LEU A 161 -14.12 2.42 4.38
C LEU A 161 -15.06 3.51 4.91
N ARG A 162 -15.15 3.67 6.24
CA ARG A 162 -15.73 4.84 6.93
C ARG A 162 -15.02 6.11 6.46
#